data_AF-A0A3D9E5A4-F1
#
_entry.id   AF-A0A3D9E5A4-F1
#
_cell.length_a   1.000
_cell.length_b   1.000
_cell.length_c   1.000
_cell.angle_alpha   90.00
_cell.angle_beta   90.00
_cell.angle_gamma   90.00
#
_symmetry.space_group_name_H-M   'P 1'
#
loop_
_entity.id
_entity.type
_entity.pdbx_description
1 polymer ?
#
loop_
_entity_poly.entity_id
_entity_poly.type
_entity_poly.pdbx_seq_one_letter_code
_entity_poly.pdbx_strand_id
1 'polypeptide(L)'
;MSPETPPPADHGPEKKEWGDDRFGPEAQASVDRSLSTLRDPDDALRLLSLVREGGAGAAAYLLLPDTNIAAANLEEAFHDAYVDAWEHFAEFRRDVLDGLGWLDAVKNVMDEQGIPDDHLRWNHAVVDERIAATYDAVRLDGWWHIFYK
;
A
#
# COMPACT_ATOMS: atom_id res chain seq x y z
N MET A 1 -27.04 6.17 -32.32
CA MET A 1 -26.28 7.20 -31.59
C MET A 1 -26.28 6.77 -30.14
N SER A 2 -25.31 5.93 -29.76
CA SER A 2 -25.13 5.51 -28.36
C SER A 2 -24.37 6.61 -27.62
N PRO A 3 -24.79 7.00 -26.40
CA PRO A 3 -24.01 7.95 -25.62
C PRO A 3 -22.73 7.27 -25.16
N GLU A 4 -21.59 7.90 -25.46
CA GLU A 4 -20.28 7.49 -25.00
C GLU A 4 -20.22 7.57 -23.47
N THR A 5 -19.91 6.45 -22.82
CA THR A 5 -19.59 6.41 -21.39
C THR A 5 -18.31 7.23 -21.16
N PRO A 6 -18.27 8.16 -20.19
CA PRO A 6 -17.06 8.89 -19.89
C PRO A 6 -15.95 7.93 -19.41
N PRO A 7 -14.67 8.25 -19.67
CA PRO A 7 -13.55 7.44 -19.21
C PRO A 7 -13.53 7.35 -17.67
N PRO A 8 -13.03 6.24 -17.10
CA PRO A 8 -12.89 6.09 -15.65
C PRO A 8 -11.99 7.21 -15.09
N ALA A 9 -12.33 7.68 -13.89
CA ALA A 9 -11.62 8.75 -13.22
C ALA A 9 -10.15 8.39 -13.04
N ASP A 10 -9.29 9.34 -13.42
CA ASP A 10 -7.86 9.32 -13.16
C ASP A 10 -7.66 9.38 -11.64
N HIS A 11 -7.39 8.23 -11.01
CA HIS A 11 -6.98 8.15 -9.61
C HIS A 11 -5.51 8.59 -9.52
N GLY A 12 -5.27 9.88 -9.81
CA GLY A 12 -4.04 10.54 -9.41
C GLY A 12 -3.94 10.57 -7.88
N PRO A 13 -2.73 10.71 -7.31
CA PRO A 13 -2.53 10.67 -5.87
C PRO A 13 -3.44 11.69 -5.19
N GLU A 14 -4.37 11.21 -4.38
CA GLU A 14 -5.33 12.05 -3.67
C GLU A 14 -4.58 13.10 -2.84
N LYS A 15 -5.03 14.36 -2.95
CA LYS A 15 -4.57 15.45 -2.08
C LYS A 15 -4.99 15.12 -0.65
N LYS A 16 -4.03 14.64 0.15
CA LYS A 16 -4.16 14.36 1.59
C LYS A 16 -4.67 15.61 2.33
N GLU A 17 -5.96 15.63 2.69
CA GLU A 17 -6.49 16.52 3.72
C GLU A 17 -6.10 16.00 5.11
N TRP A 18 -5.79 16.91 6.03
CA TRP A 18 -5.26 16.58 7.36
C TRP A 18 -6.30 15.85 8.22
N GLY A 19 -6.04 14.57 8.47
CA GLY A 19 -6.87 13.66 9.26
C GLY A 19 -6.89 12.30 8.57
N ASP A 20 -5.88 11.46 8.80
CA ASP A 20 -5.90 10.11 8.26
C ASP A 20 -6.89 9.27 9.08
N ASP A 21 -8.11 9.11 8.57
CA ASP A 21 -9.17 8.30 9.21
C ASP A 21 -8.75 6.83 9.45
N ARG A 22 -7.64 6.41 8.82
CA ARG A 22 -7.01 5.08 9.00
C ARG A 22 -6.10 5.04 10.24
N PHE A 23 -5.84 6.16 10.90
CA PHE A 23 -4.98 6.24 12.07
C PHE A 23 -5.75 5.90 13.35
N GLY A 24 -5.66 4.64 13.77
CA GLY A 24 -6.38 4.11 14.93
C GLY A 24 -5.47 3.73 16.10
N PRO A 25 -5.98 2.91 17.03
CA PRO A 25 -5.24 2.47 18.21
C PRO A 25 -3.98 1.65 17.88
N GLU A 26 -3.97 0.89 16.79
CA GLU A 26 -2.79 0.10 16.39
C GLU A 26 -1.68 1.02 15.86
N ALA A 27 -2.05 2.04 15.07
CA ALA A 27 -1.16 3.10 14.64
C ALA A 27 -0.50 3.80 15.84
N GLN A 28 -1.32 4.24 16.80
CA GLN A 28 -0.81 4.89 18.01
C GLN A 28 0.14 3.99 18.78
N ALA A 29 -0.20 2.72 18.97
CA ALA A 29 0.65 1.75 19.67
C ALA A 29 1.98 1.50 18.96
N SER A 30 1.99 1.51 17.62
CA SER A 30 3.22 1.41 16.81
C SER A 30 4.15 2.60 17.07
N VAL A 31 3.59 3.81 17.07
CA VAL A 31 4.32 5.06 17.33
C VAL A 31 4.87 5.09 18.75
N ASP A 32 4.02 4.80 19.74
CA ASP A 32 4.42 4.80 21.16
C ASP A 32 5.55 3.79 21.42
N ARG A 33 5.44 2.59 20.84
CA ARG A 33 6.50 1.57 20.92
C ARG A 33 7.80 2.10 20.34
N SER A 34 7.75 2.67 19.15
CA SER A 34 8.95 3.17 18.46
C SER A 34 9.62 4.29 19.26
N LEU A 35 8.84 5.25 19.73
CA LEU A 35 9.32 6.34 20.59
C LEU A 35 9.96 5.83 21.88
N SER A 36 9.41 4.78 22.50
CA SER A 36 9.97 4.21 23.73
C SER A 36 11.37 3.61 23.56
N THR A 37 11.78 3.32 22.34
CA THR A 37 13.10 2.75 22.03
C THR A 37 14.15 3.80 21.64
N LEU A 38 13.71 5.00 21.25
CA LEU A 38 14.59 6.09 20.89
C LEU A 38 15.20 6.74 22.15
N ARG A 39 16.49 7.06 22.06
CA ARG A 39 17.25 7.70 23.15
C ARG A 39 17.56 9.16 22.87
N ASP A 40 17.65 9.51 21.60
CA ASP A 40 17.93 10.86 21.14
C ASP A 40 16.61 11.64 20.92
N PRO A 41 16.43 12.81 21.54
CA PRO A 41 15.28 13.67 21.29
C PRO A 41 15.10 14.07 19.83
N ASP A 42 16.18 14.27 19.08
CA ASP A 42 16.11 14.68 17.68
C ASP A 42 15.57 13.54 16.81
N ASP A 43 15.92 12.28 17.12
CA ASP A 43 15.36 11.09 16.47
C ASP A 43 13.86 11.00 16.73
N ALA A 44 13.44 11.24 17.98
CA ALA A 44 12.03 11.21 18.37
C ALA A 44 11.23 12.30 17.66
N LEU A 45 11.77 13.52 17.55
CA LEU A 45 11.14 14.62 16.81
C LEU A 45 11.00 14.31 15.32
N ARG A 46 12.00 13.68 14.71
CA ARG A 46 11.93 13.24 13.30
C ARG A 46 10.84 12.19 13.09
N LEU A 47 10.75 11.19 13.98
CA LEU A 47 9.68 10.20 13.93
C LEU A 47 8.30 10.83 14.08
N LEU A 48 8.13 11.76 15.02
CA LEU A 48 6.86 12.47 15.23
C LEU A 48 6.47 13.32 14.02
N SER A 49 7.42 14.00 13.39
CA SER A 49 7.19 14.75 12.15
C SER A 49 6.75 13.81 11.02
N LEU A 50 7.45 12.69 10.84
CA LEU A 50 7.06 11.67 9.86
C LEU A 50 5.63 11.17 10.11
N VAL A 51 5.27 10.83 11.35
CA VAL A 51 3.92 10.35 11.67
C VAL A 51 2.86 11.43 11.41
N ARG A 52 3.16 12.68 11.75
CA ARG A 52 2.26 13.81 11.52
C ARG A 52 1.97 14.05 10.03
N GLU A 53 2.93 13.76 9.15
CA GLU A 53 2.80 13.98 7.71
C GLU A 53 2.35 12.73 6.95
N GLY A 54 2.87 11.57 7.33
CA GLY A 54 2.62 10.28 6.70
C GLY A 54 1.41 9.52 7.25
N GLY A 55 0.85 9.92 8.40
CA GLY A 55 -0.36 9.33 8.96
C GLY A 55 -0.21 7.83 9.29
N ALA A 56 -1.24 7.05 8.97
CA ALA A 56 -1.30 5.63 9.28
C ALA A 56 -0.26 4.83 8.48
N GLY A 57 0.04 5.27 7.25
CA GLY A 57 1.13 4.71 6.45
C GLY A 57 2.49 4.84 7.14
N ALA A 58 2.78 6.00 7.72
CA ALA A 58 3.99 6.18 8.52
C ALA A 58 3.99 5.29 9.77
N ALA A 59 2.87 5.19 10.51
CA ALA A 59 2.78 4.29 11.67
C ALA A 59 2.96 2.81 11.29
N ALA A 60 2.45 2.38 10.14
CA ALA A 60 2.64 1.03 9.59
C ALA A 60 4.09 0.78 9.16
N TYR A 61 4.77 1.78 8.59
CA TYR A 61 6.18 1.69 8.19
C TYR A 61 7.11 1.36 9.36
N LEU A 62 6.79 1.86 10.56
CA LEU A 62 7.53 1.57 11.79
C LEU A 62 7.44 0.10 12.24
N LEU A 63 6.49 -0.67 11.69
CA LEU A 63 6.33 -2.09 11.98
C LEU A 63 7.14 -3.00 11.04
N LEU A 64 7.73 -2.45 9.98
CA LEU A 64 8.58 -3.23 9.08
C LEU A 64 9.87 -3.65 9.80
N PRO A 65 10.35 -4.89 9.58
CA PRO A 65 11.46 -5.46 10.35
C PRO A 65 12.79 -4.74 10.11
N ASP A 66 12.99 -4.17 8.92
CA ASP A 66 14.24 -3.54 8.51
C ASP A 66 14.24 -2.01 8.71
N THR A 67 13.17 -1.45 9.27
CA THR A 67 13.07 0.00 9.50
C THR A 67 14.00 0.46 10.61
N ASN A 68 15.03 1.22 10.25
CA ASN A 68 15.86 1.93 11.21
C ASN A 68 15.20 3.27 11.60
N ILE A 69 14.40 3.25 12.66
CA ILE A 69 13.68 4.43 13.16
C ILE A 69 14.57 5.59 13.65
N ALA A 70 15.87 5.35 13.85
CA ALA A 70 16.84 6.40 14.22
C ALA A 70 17.55 7.00 12.99
N ALA A 71 17.37 6.44 11.79
CA ALA A 71 18.07 6.87 10.58
C ALA A 71 17.79 8.34 10.25
N ALA A 72 18.82 9.10 9.89
CA ALA A 72 18.67 10.52 9.56
C ALA A 72 17.78 10.77 8.33
N ASN A 73 17.71 9.80 7.41
CA ASN A 73 16.90 9.81 6.20
C ASN A 73 15.58 9.04 6.35
N LEU A 74 15.07 8.86 7.58
CA LEU A 74 13.85 8.09 7.85
C LEU A 74 12.64 8.54 7.00
N GLU A 75 12.46 9.85 6.83
CA GLU A 75 11.35 10.42 6.07
C GLU A 75 11.47 10.12 4.57
N GLU A 76 12.65 10.29 3.99
CA GLU A 76 12.95 9.95 2.59
C GLU A 76 12.75 8.44 2.36
N ALA A 77 13.26 7.61 3.26
CA ALA A 77 13.11 6.15 3.17
C ALA A 77 11.63 5.71 3.25
N PHE A 78 10.81 6.40 4.04
CA PHE A 78 9.37 6.17 4.04
C PHE A 78 8.73 6.57 2.70
N HIS A 79 9.06 7.74 2.17
CA HIS A 79 8.47 8.23 0.93
C HIS A 79 8.86 7.41 -0.30
N ASP A 80 10.09 6.91 -0.34
CA ASP A 80 10.56 6.01 -1.40
C ASP A 80 9.90 4.63 -1.32
N ALA A 81 9.58 4.16 -0.11
CA ALA A 81 8.98 2.86 0.09
C ALA A 81 7.46 2.86 -0.01
N TYR A 82 6.77 3.86 0.53
CA TYR A 82 5.31 3.84 0.70
C TYR A 82 4.57 3.91 -0.64
N VAL A 83 3.71 2.93 -0.88
CA VAL A 83 2.86 2.84 -2.08
C VAL A 83 1.51 3.49 -1.79
N ASP A 84 0.64 2.77 -1.09
CA ASP A 84 -0.65 3.26 -0.60
C ASP A 84 -1.27 2.27 0.40
N ALA A 85 -2.56 2.43 0.71
CA ALA A 85 -3.32 1.51 1.53
C ALA A 85 -4.67 1.09 0.93
N TRP A 86 -5.07 -0.15 1.20
CA TRP A 86 -6.35 -0.75 0.76
C TRP A 86 -7.10 -1.37 1.94
N GLU A 87 -8.43 -1.29 1.96
CA GLU A 87 -9.24 -2.01 2.96
C GLU A 87 -9.16 -3.53 2.75
N HIS A 88 -9.06 -3.95 1.48
CA HIS A 88 -9.03 -5.35 1.10
C HIS A 88 -7.80 -5.64 0.23
N PHE A 89 -6.99 -6.63 0.66
CA PHE A 89 -5.81 -7.05 -0.10
C PHE A 89 -6.13 -7.54 -1.54
N ALA A 90 -7.37 -8.00 -1.77
CA ALA A 90 -7.83 -8.42 -3.09
C ALA A 90 -7.90 -7.24 -4.09
N GLU A 91 -8.15 -6.03 -3.60
CA GLU A 91 -8.16 -4.81 -4.42
C GLU A 91 -6.74 -4.47 -4.84
N PHE A 92 -5.80 -4.42 -3.89
CA PHE A 92 -4.38 -4.26 -4.19
C PHE A 92 -3.87 -5.31 -5.19
N ARG A 93 -4.23 -6.58 -5.01
CA ARG A 93 -3.87 -7.65 -5.96
C ARG A 93 -4.37 -7.34 -7.36
N ARG A 94 -5.62 -6.87 -7.48
CA ARG A 94 -6.21 -6.51 -8.78
C ARG A 94 -5.44 -5.35 -9.39
N ASP A 95 -5.13 -4.32 -8.62
CA ASP A 95 -4.41 -3.13 -9.09
C ASP A 95 -2.99 -3.48 -9.56
N VAL A 96 -2.30 -4.40 -8.89
CA VAL A 96 -1.02 -4.94 -9.36
C VAL A 96 -1.17 -5.65 -10.70
N LEU A 97 -2.15 -6.55 -10.83
CA LEU A 97 -2.38 -7.28 -12.08
C LEU A 97 -2.79 -6.35 -13.23
N ASP A 98 -3.56 -5.32 -12.94
CA ASP A 98 -3.99 -4.30 -13.88
C ASP A 98 -2.82 -3.42 -14.32
N GLY A 99 -2.01 -2.93 -13.37
CA GLY A 99 -0.82 -2.13 -13.63
C GLY A 99 0.25 -2.87 -14.44
N LEU A 100 0.28 -4.20 -14.36
CA LEU A 100 1.12 -5.06 -15.20
C LEU A 100 0.52 -5.31 -16.60
N GLY A 101 -0.72 -4.90 -16.86
CA GLY A 101 -1.48 -5.18 -18.07
C GLY A 101 -1.91 -6.65 -18.21
N TRP A 102 -1.81 -7.44 -17.14
CA TRP A 102 -2.08 -8.87 -17.20
C TRP A 102 -3.57 -9.17 -17.33
N LEU A 103 -4.44 -8.34 -16.73
CA LEU A 103 -5.89 -8.52 -16.84
C LEU A 103 -6.34 -8.39 -18.30
N ASP A 104 -5.88 -7.34 -18.99
CA ASP A 104 -6.16 -7.13 -20.41
C ASP A 104 -5.51 -8.20 -21.30
N ALA A 105 -4.25 -8.57 -21.01
CA ALA A 105 -3.56 -9.62 -21.79
C ALA A 105 -4.28 -10.97 -21.71
N VAL A 106 -4.73 -11.37 -20.51
CA VAL A 106 -5.50 -12.61 -20.32
C VAL A 106 -6.85 -12.51 -21.01
N LYS A 107 -7.56 -11.38 -20.87
CA LYS A 107 -8.84 -11.16 -21.55
C LYS A 107 -8.71 -11.29 -23.07
N ASN A 108 -7.70 -10.69 -23.67
CA ASN A 108 -7.46 -10.79 -25.11
C ASN A 108 -7.25 -12.25 -25.56
N VAL A 109 -6.47 -13.03 -24.81
CA VAL A 109 -6.28 -14.46 -25.11
C VAL A 109 -7.60 -15.23 -25.00
N MET A 110 -8.42 -14.92 -24.00
CA MET A 110 -9.73 -15.58 -23.83
C MET A 110 -10.66 -15.28 -25.00
N ASP A 111 -10.73 -14.02 -25.41
CA ASP A 111 -11.54 -13.58 -26.55
C ASP A 111 -11.07 -14.24 -27.86
N GLU A 112 -9.77 -14.25 -28.12
CA GLU A 112 -9.17 -14.85 -29.32
C GLU A 112 -9.41 -16.37 -29.43
N GLN A 113 -9.43 -17.06 -28.28
CA GLN A 113 -9.59 -18.51 -28.23
C GLN A 113 -11.04 -18.94 -27.97
N GLY A 114 -11.97 -17.99 -27.82
CA GLY A 114 -13.38 -18.26 -27.50
C GLY A 114 -13.57 -18.95 -26.15
N ILE A 115 -12.71 -18.65 -25.17
CA ILE A 115 -12.77 -19.20 -23.81
C ILE A 115 -13.78 -18.35 -22.99
N PRO A 116 -14.84 -18.96 -22.43
CA PRO A 116 -15.79 -18.23 -21.59
C PRO A 116 -15.17 -17.70 -20.29
N ASP A 117 -15.67 -16.55 -19.81
CA ASP A 117 -15.18 -15.86 -18.60
C ASP A 117 -15.17 -16.74 -17.34
N ASP A 118 -16.13 -17.66 -17.20
CA ASP A 118 -16.28 -18.52 -16.04
C ASP A 118 -15.36 -19.76 -16.05
N HIS A 119 -14.63 -19.98 -17.13
CA HIS A 119 -13.74 -21.14 -17.30
C HIS A 119 -12.29 -20.86 -16.90
N LEU A 120 -11.90 -19.58 -16.74
CA LEU A 120 -10.59 -19.20 -16.22
C LEU A 120 -10.67 -18.91 -14.72
N ARG A 121 -9.75 -19.49 -13.95
CA ARG A 121 -9.61 -19.21 -12.52
C ARG A 121 -8.21 -18.77 -12.20
N TRP A 122 -8.09 -17.60 -11.59
CA TRP A 122 -6.82 -17.10 -11.09
C TRP A 122 -6.35 -17.94 -9.89
N ASN A 123 -5.10 -18.41 -9.93
CA ASN A 123 -4.46 -18.96 -8.76
C ASN A 123 -3.89 -17.81 -7.90
N HIS A 124 -4.74 -17.26 -7.05
CA HIS A 124 -4.38 -16.12 -6.21
C HIS A 124 -3.19 -16.38 -5.27
N ALA A 125 -2.99 -17.61 -4.80
CA ALA A 125 -1.86 -17.93 -3.93
C ALA A 125 -0.51 -17.67 -4.62
N VAL A 126 -0.39 -18.03 -5.90
CA VAL A 126 0.83 -17.79 -6.69
C VAL A 126 1.01 -16.30 -6.98
N VAL A 127 -0.08 -15.57 -7.20
CA VAL A 127 -0.02 -14.11 -7.38
C VAL A 127 0.45 -13.44 -6.09
N ASP A 128 -0.10 -13.85 -4.94
CA ASP A 128 0.27 -13.32 -3.63
C ASP A 128 1.75 -13.57 -3.28
N GLU A 129 2.28 -14.76 -3.61
CA GLU A 129 3.71 -15.05 -3.46
C GLU A 129 4.60 -14.10 -4.28
N ARG A 130 4.17 -13.74 -5.49
CA ARG A 130 4.90 -12.78 -6.34
C ARG A 130 4.79 -11.36 -5.81
N ILE A 131 3.62 -10.98 -5.32
CA ILE A 131 3.42 -9.69 -4.67
C ILE A 131 4.33 -9.58 -3.44
N ALA A 132 4.36 -10.60 -2.57
CA ALA A 132 5.19 -10.62 -1.37
C ALA A 132 6.71 -10.62 -1.66
N ALA A 133 7.12 -10.96 -2.88
CA ALA A 133 8.52 -10.87 -3.30
C ALA A 133 8.95 -9.44 -3.67
N THR A 134 8.00 -8.56 -4.00
CA THR A 134 8.26 -7.17 -4.43
C THR A 134 7.87 -6.16 -3.35
N TYR A 135 6.85 -6.49 -2.55
CA TYR A 135 6.24 -5.59 -1.59
C TYR A 135 6.26 -6.17 -0.19
N ASP A 136 6.37 -5.28 0.80
CA ASP A 136 5.94 -5.56 2.16
C ASP A 136 4.53 -5.04 2.39
N ALA A 137 3.73 -5.82 3.10
CA ALA A 137 2.33 -5.51 3.41
C ALA A 137 2.10 -5.57 4.91
N VAL A 138 1.68 -4.45 5.50
CA VAL A 138 1.39 -4.34 6.93
C VAL A 138 -0.10 -4.12 7.11
N ARG A 139 -0.75 -5.00 7.87
CA ARG A 139 -2.13 -4.78 8.29
C ARG A 139 -2.18 -3.97 9.57
N LEU A 140 -2.83 -2.81 9.53
CA LEU A 140 -2.90 -1.85 10.63
C LEU A 140 -4.26 -1.14 10.61
N ASP A 141 -4.97 -1.15 11.73
CA ASP A 141 -6.27 -0.49 11.91
C ASP A 141 -7.31 -0.84 10.83
N GLY A 142 -7.25 -2.09 10.35
CA GLY A 142 -8.17 -2.62 9.33
C GLY A 142 -7.67 -2.50 7.90
N TRP A 143 -6.65 -1.70 7.63
CA TRP A 143 -6.11 -1.41 6.30
C TRP A 143 -4.82 -2.18 6.02
N TRP A 144 -4.56 -2.46 4.75
CA TRP A 144 -3.30 -3.00 4.24
C TRP A 144 -2.45 -1.86 3.70
N HIS A 145 -1.40 -1.48 4.42
CA HIS A 145 -0.39 -0.52 3.96
C HIS A 145 0.71 -1.25 3.22
N ILE A 146 1.01 -0.78 2.01
CA ILE A 146 1.93 -1.43 1.07
C ILE A 146 3.20 -0.60 0.92
N PHE A 147 4.33 -1.29 0.92
CA PHE A 147 5.66 -0.71 0.78
C PHE A 147 6.48 -1.47 -0.27
N TYR A 148 7.29 -0.79 -1.05
CA TYR A 148 8.35 -1.42 -1.83
C TYR A 148 9.44 -1.97 -0.89
N LYS A 149 10.00 -3.13 -1.28
CA LYS A 149 11.19 -3.73 -0.66
C LYS A 149 12.49 -3.06 -1.07
#